data_AF-A0AA35M984-F1
#
_entry.id   AF-A0AA35M984-F1
#
_cell.length_a   1.000
_cell.length_b   1.000
_cell.length_c   1.000
_cell.angle_alpha   90.00
_cell.angle_beta   90.00
_cell.angle_gamma   90.00
#
_symmetry.space_group_name_H-M   'P 1'
#
loop_
_entity.id
_entity.type
_entity.pdbx_description
1 polymer ?
#
loop_
_entity_poly.entity_id
_entity_poly.type
_entity_poly.pdbx_seq_one_letter_code
_entity_poly.pdbx_strand_id
1 'polypeptide(L)'
;MKFNHPVLTLAAGALFVNALPSGSSSKPRGHDAPPCRFALKWSQEQVLEHTDDFISDLLYWEGKFHQNDIAYNAENGMSYDGSQIDWVTGENTKKHTFSAASKEALQIMLYSRVIDGSPEAARFISPENPKGASGKVISIMEKKLKTYQRFNETYPGFGGALPWIATSNADISPQDGWTNRVPGLDNGELWWSVYAWIQVLEKVDQHGYQDLAKGWKAWLDYTLTNMVKIFHRGNGVVCAVTEIGDQALSVDDPAQTYKCEGSGVLNDPYEGELVAYMFHLFGDLSEEDKDALWVAKRPQLVKDEYEMGGVGPITVERGYWFSGHEPWKVLELPFYDVDIIRRVYHNAERARTCNSAVTKVPGLFASVNNITDVETDTIIGYISPAGIPSIANQTEQYLDVITPYASWPTILFDKSVGLAWWRNMVAGKKMQNPFGSTESTRVDGEGVSALLTWDSKVLTVVSILGGVGDLARERMQADGVYNEFIRIAEREYSMVFGDLKGEDIELCVPSVQIPDRGLKDFRHCEA
;
A
#
# COMPACT_ATOMS: atom_id res chain seq x y z
N MET A 1 53.10 -65.32 -15.47
CA MET A 1 53.61 -66.42 -14.64
C MET A 1 52.83 -66.41 -13.34
N LYS A 2 52.14 -67.52 -13.05
CA LYS A 2 51.66 -68.05 -11.75
C LYS A 2 50.88 -67.14 -10.77
N PHE A 3 49.66 -67.64 -10.49
CA PHE A 3 48.82 -67.46 -9.31
C PHE A 3 49.57 -67.40 -7.97
N ASN A 4 49.01 -66.66 -7.01
CA ASN A 4 48.74 -67.16 -5.65
C ASN A 4 47.76 -66.23 -4.89
N HIS A 5 46.61 -66.77 -4.51
CA HIS A 5 45.86 -66.43 -3.28
C HIS A 5 46.49 -67.23 -2.10
N PRO A 6 46.01 -67.18 -0.82
CA PRO A 6 45.08 -66.27 -0.10
C PRO A 6 45.67 -65.80 1.27
N VAL A 7 44.99 -64.89 2.00
CA VAL A 7 44.74 -65.04 3.46
C VAL A 7 43.42 -64.36 3.81
N LEU A 8 42.54 -65.14 4.44
CA LEU A 8 41.28 -64.77 5.07
C LEU A 8 41.57 -64.28 6.50
N THR A 9 41.00 -63.15 6.92
CA THR A 9 40.75 -62.92 8.36
C THR A 9 39.38 -62.26 8.53
N LEU A 10 38.48 -62.98 9.20
CA LEU A 10 37.22 -62.46 9.73
C LEU A 10 37.50 -61.56 10.94
N ALA A 11 36.85 -60.41 11.02
CA ALA A 11 36.48 -59.80 12.30
C ALA A 11 35.23 -58.93 12.14
N ALA A 12 34.18 -59.40 12.82
CA ALA A 12 33.07 -58.68 13.49
C ALA A 12 32.55 -57.36 12.90
N GLY A 13 31.25 -57.38 12.59
CA GLY A 13 30.47 -56.22 12.23
C GLY A 13 30.23 -55.24 13.37
N ALA A 14 30.13 -53.98 12.98
CA ALA A 14 29.33 -52.96 13.63
C ALA A 14 28.66 -52.15 12.51
N LEU A 15 27.40 -52.47 12.20
CA LEU A 15 26.54 -51.61 11.41
C LEU A 15 26.21 -50.39 12.25
N PHE A 16 26.95 -49.29 12.07
CA PHE A 16 26.43 -47.98 12.43
C PHE A 16 25.35 -47.63 11.43
N VAL A 17 24.10 -47.88 11.83
CA VAL A 17 22.93 -47.22 11.27
C VAL A 17 23.09 -45.75 11.61
N ASN A 18 23.68 -44.97 10.70
CA ASN A 18 23.45 -43.54 10.71
C ASN A 18 21.98 -43.36 10.38
N ALA A 19 21.19 -43.12 11.43
CA ALA A 19 19.88 -42.50 11.28
C ALA A 19 20.12 -41.16 10.59
N LEU A 20 19.88 -41.14 9.28
CA LEU A 20 19.61 -39.91 8.55
C LEU A 20 18.57 -39.14 9.37
N PRO A 21 18.78 -37.85 9.67
CA PRO A 21 17.68 -37.03 10.14
C PRO A 21 16.58 -37.21 9.11
N SER A 22 15.42 -37.67 9.55
CA SER A 22 14.23 -37.64 8.73
C SER A 22 14.06 -36.20 8.27
N GLY A 23 14.45 -35.92 7.03
CA GLY A 23 14.08 -34.69 6.37
C GLY A 23 12.57 -34.61 6.50
N SER A 24 12.09 -33.68 7.31
CA SER A 24 10.70 -33.27 7.25
C SER A 24 10.55 -32.67 5.86
N SER A 25 10.19 -33.51 4.90
CA SER A 25 9.52 -33.04 3.71
C SER A 25 8.35 -32.22 4.21
N SER A 26 8.42 -30.91 4.03
CA SER A 26 7.27 -30.03 4.10
C SER A 26 6.30 -30.54 3.03
N LYS A 27 5.46 -31.51 3.41
CA LYS A 27 4.20 -31.72 2.72
C LYS A 27 3.54 -30.35 2.68
N PRO A 28 2.97 -29.93 1.52
CA PRO A 28 2.11 -28.76 1.50
C PRO A 28 1.12 -28.92 2.65
N ARG A 29 1.08 -27.96 3.58
CA ARG A 29 0.01 -27.94 4.58
C ARG A 29 -1.29 -28.01 3.78
N GLY A 30 -2.14 -28.97 4.14
CA GLY A 30 -3.39 -29.22 3.43
C GLY A 30 -4.26 -27.96 3.37
N HIS A 31 -5.33 -28.03 2.58
CA HIS A 31 -6.35 -27.00 2.36
C HIS A 31 -7.09 -26.47 3.61
N ASP A 32 -6.57 -26.69 4.82
CA ASP A 32 -7.18 -26.23 6.06
C ASP A 32 -6.86 -24.74 6.28
N ALA A 33 -7.86 -24.00 6.73
CA ALA A 33 -7.70 -22.59 7.09
C ALA A 33 -6.70 -22.43 8.25
N PRO A 34 -5.74 -21.49 8.18
CA PRO A 34 -4.85 -21.19 9.30
C PRO A 34 -5.66 -20.64 10.49
N PRO A 35 -5.21 -20.85 11.75
CA PRO A 35 -5.88 -20.26 12.90
C PRO A 35 -5.87 -18.73 12.83
N CYS A 36 -6.88 -18.05 13.37
CA CYS A 36 -6.95 -16.58 13.34
C CYS A 36 -5.72 -15.92 13.95
N ARG A 37 -5.30 -16.41 15.12
CA ARG A 37 -4.12 -15.96 15.84
C ARG A 37 -2.82 -16.61 15.34
N PHE A 38 -2.63 -16.72 14.01
CA PHE A 38 -1.52 -17.47 13.45
C PHE A 38 -0.14 -16.86 13.76
N ALA A 39 -0.01 -15.54 13.96
CA ALA A 39 1.31 -14.90 14.07
C ALA A 39 2.11 -15.41 15.29
N LEU A 40 1.43 -15.83 16.35
CA LEU A 40 2.06 -16.43 17.53
C LEU A 40 2.56 -17.86 17.30
N LYS A 41 2.12 -18.52 16.23
CA LYS A 41 2.60 -19.85 15.81
C LYS A 41 3.88 -19.78 14.97
N TRP A 42 4.27 -18.58 14.56
CA TRP A 42 5.48 -18.30 13.79
C TRP A 42 6.52 -17.61 14.69
N SER A 43 7.73 -18.16 14.80
CA SER A 43 8.88 -17.43 15.35
C SER A 43 9.40 -16.42 14.32
N GLN A 44 10.17 -15.41 14.77
CA GLN A 44 10.83 -14.48 13.85
C GLN A 44 11.74 -15.22 12.85
N GLU A 45 12.52 -16.20 13.31
CA GLU A 45 13.38 -17.03 12.47
C GLU A 45 12.59 -17.81 11.42
N GLN A 46 11.44 -18.38 11.80
CA GLN A 46 10.57 -19.08 10.84
C GLN A 46 9.98 -18.14 9.79
N VAL A 47 9.65 -16.88 10.12
CA VAL A 47 9.20 -15.90 9.11
C VAL A 47 10.34 -15.58 8.14
N LEU A 48 11.58 -15.49 8.63
CA LEU A 48 12.76 -15.24 7.79
C LEU A 48 13.07 -16.44 6.87
N GLU A 49 12.95 -17.66 7.36
CA GLU A 49 13.28 -18.89 6.61
C GLU A 49 12.14 -19.38 5.69
N HIS A 50 10.89 -19.12 6.06
CA HIS A 50 9.69 -19.64 5.40
C HIS A 50 8.68 -18.53 5.11
N THR A 51 9.18 -17.43 4.55
CA THR A 51 8.42 -16.20 4.26
C THR A 51 7.14 -16.47 3.45
N ASP A 52 7.20 -17.30 2.41
CA ASP A 52 6.04 -17.55 1.54
C ASP A 52 4.92 -18.32 2.25
N ASP A 53 5.26 -19.24 3.15
CA ASP A 53 4.28 -19.96 3.97
C ASP A 53 3.59 -18.99 4.95
N PHE A 54 4.34 -18.06 5.55
CA PHE A 54 3.79 -16.99 6.38
C PHE A 54 2.88 -16.05 5.59
N ILE A 55 3.26 -15.68 4.36
CA ILE A 55 2.45 -14.88 3.44
C ILE A 55 1.12 -15.58 3.15
N SER A 56 1.12 -16.89 2.93
CA SER A 56 -0.10 -17.66 2.66
C SER A 56 -1.10 -17.58 3.81
N ASP A 57 -0.61 -17.64 5.07
CA ASP A 57 -1.44 -17.47 6.27
C ASP A 57 -1.97 -16.04 6.40
N LEU A 58 -1.11 -15.05 6.15
CA LEU A 58 -1.46 -13.62 6.17
C LEU A 58 -2.55 -13.31 5.14
N LEU A 59 -2.36 -13.69 3.87
CA LEU A 59 -3.29 -13.38 2.79
C LEU A 59 -4.65 -14.04 2.97
N TYR A 60 -4.69 -15.23 3.60
CA TYR A 60 -5.96 -15.87 3.96
C TYR A 60 -6.80 -14.97 4.88
N TRP A 61 -6.19 -14.45 5.94
CA TRP A 61 -6.88 -13.65 6.95
C TRP A 61 -7.11 -12.20 6.53
N GLU A 62 -6.13 -11.58 5.87
CA GLU A 62 -6.33 -10.27 5.23
C GLU A 62 -7.47 -10.33 4.21
N GLY A 63 -7.60 -11.44 3.47
CA GLY A 63 -8.70 -11.66 2.54
C GLY A 63 -10.09 -11.64 3.17
N LYS A 64 -10.19 -11.90 4.47
CA LYS A 64 -11.45 -11.79 5.22
C LYS A 64 -11.91 -10.35 5.38
N PHE A 65 -11.05 -9.35 5.21
CA PHE A 65 -11.49 -7.95 5.13
C PHE A 65 -12.38 -7.71 3.89
N HIS A 66 -12.15 -8.45 2.78
CA HIS A 66 -12.86 -8.26 1.50
C HIS A 66 -14.31 -8.79 1.50
N GLN A 67 -15.16 -8.13 2.27
CA GLN A 67 -16.58 -8.45 2.43
C GLN A 67 -17.45 -7.21 2.27
N ASN A 68 -18.70 -7.45 1.85
CA ASN A 68 -19.75 -6.43 1.85
C ASN A 68 -19.97 -5.90 3.28
N ASP A 69 -20.20 -4.60 3.43
CA ASP A 69 -20.41 -3.93 4.72
C ASP A 69 -19.19 -3.97 5.68
N ILE A 70 -18.02 -4.35 5.16
CA ILE A 70 -16.74 -4.29 5.86
C ILE A 70 -15.76 -3.40 5.07
N ALA A 71 -15.29 -3.89 3.92
CA ALA A 71 -14.31 -3.15 3.10
C ALA A 71 -14.95 -2.41 1.93
N TYR A 72 -16.12 -2.86 1.47
CA TYR A 72 -16.79 -2.28 0.30
C TYR A 72 -18.29 -2.51 0.34
N ASN A 73 -19.01 -1.77 -0.50
CA ASN A 73 -20.42 -1.94 -0.77
C ASN A 73 -20.59 -2.78 -2.04
N ALA A 74 -21.18 -3.98 -1.90
CA ALA A 74 -21.36 -4.92 -3.01
C ALA A 74 -22.48 -4.53 -3.98
N GLU A 75 -23.35 -3.59 -3.62
CA GLU A 75 -24.40 -3.06 -4.50
C GLU A 75 -23.80 -2.16 -5.58
N ASN A 76 -22.95 -1.21 -5.18
CA ASN A 76 -22.38 -0.20 -6.07
C ASN A 76 -20.89 -0.45 -6.44
N GLY A 77 -20.23 -1.41 -5.78
CA GLY A 77 -18.83 -1.77 -6.01
C GLY A 77 -17.81 -0.84 -5.37
N MET A 78 -18.20 0.12 -4.54
CA MET A 78 -17.35 1.16 -3.97
C MET A 78 -16.71 0.72 -2.65
N SER A 79 -15.47 1.11 -2.39
CA SER A 79 -14.85 0.93 -1.08
C SER A 79 -15.59 1.72 0.01
N TYR A 80 -15.53 1.20 1.22
CA TYR A 80 -15.54 2.01 2.43
C TYR A 80 -14.09 2.30 2.80
N ASP A 81 -13.81 3.36 3.54
CA ASP A 81 -12.52 3.56 4.20
C ASP A 81 -12.17 2.33 5.05
N GLY A 82 -13.17 1.83 5.78
CA GLY A 82 -13.08 0.59 6.52
C GLY A 82 -14.20 0.42 7.54
N SER A 83 -13.92 -0.35 8.60
CA SER A 83 -14.90 -0.67 9.66
C SER A 83 -14.28 -0.83 11.03
N GLN A 84 -14.97 -0.29 12.04
CA GLN A 84 -14.68 -0.56 13.44
C GLN A 84 -15.10 -1.98 13.81
N ILE A 85 -14.37 -2.58 14.75
CA ILE A 85 -14.66 -3.89 15.32
C ILE A 85 -14.89 -3.78 16.83
N ASP A 86 -15.77 -4.64 17.34
CA ASP A 86 -16.11 -4.69 18.77
C ASP A 86 -14.85 -4.93 19.61
N TRP A 87 -14.67 -4.10 20.63
CA TRP A 87 -13.50 -4.15 21.50
C TRP A 87 -13.27 -5.53 22.16
N VAL A 88 -14.32 -6.30 22.41
CA VAL A 88 -14.22 -7.61 23.10
C VAL A 88 -14.17 -8.75 22.10
N THR A 89 -15.10 -8.79 21.14
CA THR A 89 -15.32 -9.93 20.26
C THR A 89 -14.44 -9.86 19.00
N GLY A 90 -14.12 -8.66 18.52
CA GLY A 90 -13.46 -8.42 17.24
C GLY A 90 -14.39 -8.57 16.03
N GLU A 91 -15.71 -8.63 16.24
CA GLU A 91 -16.70 -8.64 15.17
C GLU A 91 -16.90 -7.23 14.59
N ASN A 92 -17.29 -7.15 13.32
CA ASN A 92 -17.66 -5.89 12.68
C ASN A 92 -18.82 -5.21 13.41
N THR A 93 -18.68 -3.91 13.73
CA THR A 93 -19.73 -3.11 14.39
C THR A 93 -20.19 -1.96 13.51
N LYS A 94 -19.33 -0.98 13.28
CA LYS A 94 -19.66 0.27 12.61
C LYS A 94 -18.73 0.51 11.43
N LYS A 95 -19.26 0.39 10.22
CA LYS A 95 -18.55 0.79 9.01
C LYS A 95 -18.36 2.30 8.93
N HIS A 96 -17.24 2.72 8.37
CA HIS A 96 -17.08 4.08 7.87
C HIS A 96 -17.90 4.20 6.59
N THR A 97 -18.91 5.06 6.61
CA THR A 97 -19.86 5.22 5.49
C THR A 97 -19.31 6.04 4.33
N PHE A 98 -18.01 6.37 4.37
CA PHE A 98 -17.29 7.19 3.40
C PHE A 98 -16.02 6.46 2.92
N SER A 99 -15.46 6.95 1.81
CA SER A 99 -14.15 6.54 1.29
C SER A 99 -13.55 7.67 0.44
N ALA A 100 -12.42 7.41 -0.22
CA ALA A 100 -11.77 8.33 -1.15
C ALA A 100 -11.07 7.57 -2.29
N ALA A 101 -10.62 8.31 -3.31
CA ALA A 101 -9.90 7.76 -4.46
C ALA A 101 -8.63 6.97 -4.07
N SER A 102 -7.99 7.31 -2.94
CA SER A 102 -6.83 6.59 -2.38
C SER A 102 -7.14 5.13 -2.01
N LYS A 103 -8.30 4.89 -1.37
CA LYS A 103 -8.74 3.52 -1.02
C LYS A 103 -9.24 2.75 -2.25
N GLU A 104 -9.83 3.47 -3.21
CA GLU A 104 -10.19 2.90 -4.51
C GLU A 104 -8.94 2.42 -5.28
N ALA A 105 -7.84 3.17 -5.23
CA ALA A 105 -6.56 2.81 -5.84
C ALA A 105 -6.06 1.46 -5.29
N LEU A 106 -6.00 1.27 -3.97
CA LEU A 106 -5.62 -0.01 -3.35
C LEU A 106 -6.48 -1.18 -3.81
N GLN A 107 -7.80 -0.96 -3.84
CA GLN A 107 -8.73 -1.99 -4.27
C GLN A 107 -8.49 -2.38 -5.74
N ILE A 108 -8.27 -1.40 -6.61
CA ILE A 108 -8.04 -1.62 -8.05
C ILE A 108 -6.66 -2.24 -8.31
N MET A 109 -5.62 -1.87 -7.56
CA MET A 109 -4.29 -2.51 -7.65
C MET A 109 -4.38 -4.00 -7.31
N LEU A 110 -5.04 -4.34 -6.21
CA LEU A 110 -5.29 -5.72 -5.81
C LEU A 110 -6.07 -6.49 -6.88
N TYR A 111 -7.13 -5.88 -7.43
CA TYR A 111 -7.93 -6.49 -8.48
C TYR A 111 -7.15 -6.73 -9.76
N SER A 112 -6.25 -5.80 -10.11
CA SER A 112 -5.36 -5.94 -11.26
C SER A 112 -4.51 -7.20 -11.13
N ARG A 113 -3.96 -7.48 -9.94
CA ARG A 113 -3.19 -8.69 -9.66
C ARG A 113 -4.00 -9.98 -9.73
N VAL A 114 -5.28 -9.95 -9.37
CA VAL A 114 -6.17 -11.12 -9.56
C VAL A 114 -6.37 -11.42 -11.05
N ILE A 115 -6.58 -10.41 -11.88
CA ILE A 115 -6.79 -10.62 -13.31
C ILE A 115 -5.50 -10.99 -14.03
N ASP A 116 -4.35 -10.49 -13.57
CA ASP A 116 -3.02 -10.90 -14.05
C ASP A 116 -2.68 -12.36 -13.66
N GLY A 117 -3.53 -13.00 -12.85
CA GLY A 117 -3.45 -14.42 -12.53
C GLY A 117 -2.64 -14.75 -11.27
N SER A 118 -2.38 -13.79 -10.38
CA SER A 118 -1.65 -14.04 -9.13
C SER A 118 -2.40 -15.00 -8.19
N PRO A 119 -1.80 -16.16 -7.83
CA PRO A 119 -2.36 -17.06 -6.82
C PRO A 119 -2.51 -16.41 -5.44
N GLU A 120 -1.57 -15.53 -5.07
CA GLU A 120 -1.56 -14.76 -3.83
C GLU A 120 -2.75 -13.79 -3.77
N ALA A 121 -3.00 -13.04 -4.84
CA ALA A 121 -4.15 -12.15 -4.93
C ALA A 121 -5.47 -12.95 -4.90
N ALA A 122 -5.52 -14.11 -5.56
CA ALA A 122 -6.68 -15.01 -5.50
C ALA A 122 -6.91 -15.59 -4.10
N ARG A 123 -5.84 -15.89 -3.35
CA ARG A 123 -5.89 -16.30 -1.94
C ARG A 123 -6.49 -15.21 -1.06
N PHE A 124 -6.22 -13.94 -1.33
CA PHE A 124 -6.87 -12.83 -0.64
C PHE A 124 -8.34 -12.65 -1.05
N ILE A 125 -8.65 -12.60 -2.35
CA ILE A 125 -10.02 -12.23 -2.80
C ILE A 125 -11.05 -13.33 -2.54
N SER A 126 -10.63 -14.59 -2.66
CA SER A 126 -11.50 -15.76 -2.53
C SER A 126 -10.74 -16.91 -1.85
N PRO A 127 -10.37 -16.76 -0.57
CA PRO A 127 -9.50 -17.70 0.13
C PRO A 127 -10.02 -19.15 0.14
N GLU A 128 -11.34 -19.32 0.20
CA GLU A 128 -12.03 -20.61 0.16
C GLU A 128 -12.14 -21.19 -1.26
N ASN A 129 -12.16 -20.34 -2.28
CA ASN A 129 -12.34 -20.74 -3.67
C ASN A 129 -11.53 -19.84 -4.62
N PRO A 130 -10.18 -19.97 -4.67
CA PRO A 130 -9.34 -19.08 -5.45
C PRO A 130 -9.71 -19.02 -6.94
N LYS A 131 -10.25 -20.12 -7.50
CA LYS A 131 -10.73 -20.19 -8.90
C LYS A 131 -11.87 -19.22 -9.20
N GLY A 132 -12.63 -18.78 -8.19
CA GLY A 132 -13.72 -17.81 -8.33
C GLY A 132 -13.27 -16.34 -8.24
N ALA A 133 -11.99 -16.07 -7.94
CA ALA A 133 -11.51 -14.73 -7.65
C ALA A 133 -11.70 -13.76 -8.83
N SER A 134 -11.30 -14.15 -10.05
CA SER A 134 -11.41 -13.30 -11.23
C SER A 134 -12.87 -12.92 -11.53
N GLY A 135 -13.80 -13.87 -11.45
CA GLY A 135 -15.23 -13.60 -11.65
C GLY A 135 -15.81 -12.61 -10.62
N LYS A 136 -15.40 -12.74 -9.35
CA LYS A 136 -15.79 -11.80 -8.28
C LYS A 136 -15.26 -10.40 -8.56
N VAL A 137 -13.99 -10.28 -8.96
CA VAL A 137 -13.35 -8.99 -9.28
C VAL A 137 -14.01 -8.31 -10.48
N ILE A 138 -14.23 -9.03 -11.57
CA ILE A 138 -14.87 -8.47 -12.78
C ILE A 138 -16.27 -7.93 -12.45
N SER A 139 -17.07 -8.70 -11.70
CA SER A 139 -18.42 -8.24 -11.29
C SER A 139 -18.38 -6.96 -10.45
N ILE A 140 -17.39 -6.81 -9.57
CA ILE A 140 -17.23 -5.59 -8.76
C ILE A 140 -16.81 -4.42 -9.64
N MET A 141 -15.84 -4.61 -10.54
CA MET A 141 -15.32 -3.55 -11.40
C MET A 141 -16.34 -3.06 -12.45
N GLU A 142 -17.24 -3.93 -12.91
CA GLU A 142 -18.38 -3.52 -13.75
C GLU A 142 -19.36 -2.61 -12.98
N LYS A 143 -19.68 -2.95 -11.73
CA LYS A 143 -20.56 -2.13 -10.87
C LYS A 143 -19.90 -0.80 -10.54
N LYS A 144 -18.62 -0.85 -10.16
CA LYS A 144 -17.81 0.33 -9.82
C LYS A 144 -17.80 1.33 -10.97
N LEU A 145 -17.49 0.89 -12.19
CA LEU A 145 -17.50 1.76 -13.37
C LEU A 145 -18.86 2.44 -13.60
N LYS A 146 -19.96 1.67 -13.49
CA LYS A 146 -21.32 2.24 -13.61
C LYS A 146 -21.60 3.27 -12.52
N THR A 147 -21.11 3.05 -11.31
CA THR A 147 -21.27 4.01 -10.19
C THR A 147 -20.46 5.27 -10.44
N TYR A 148 -19.23 5.17 -10.97
CA TYR A 148 -18.42 6.32 -11.35
C TYR A 148 -19.10 7.14 -12.45
N GLN A 149 -19.71 6.48 -13.44
CA GLN A 149 -20.45 7.12 -14.52
C GLN A 149 -21.67 7.90 -13.98
N ARG A 150 -22.49 7.27 -13.12
CA ARG A 150 -23.64 7.96 -12.48
C ARG A 150 -23.22 9.13 -11.60
N PHE A 151 -22.10 8.99 -10.88
CA PHE A 151 -21.52 10.10 -10.11
C PHE A 151 -21.16 11.27 -11.02
N ASN A 152 -20.46 11.01 -12.13
CA ASN A 152 -20.08 12.05 -13.08
C ASN A 152 -21.29 12.69 -13.78
N GLU A 153 -22.34 11.93 -14.08
CA GLU A 153 -23.59 12.47 -14.61
C GLU A 153 -24.28 13.43 -13.62
N THR A 154 -24.21 13.13 -12.33
CA THR A 154 -24.86 13.92 -11.26
C THR A 154 -24.00 15.12 -10.82
N TYR A 155 -22.68 14.95 -10.80
CA TYR A 155 -21.72 15.94 -10.32
C TYR A 155 -20.61 16.19 -11.36
N PRO A 156 -20.96 16.70 -12.55
CA PRO A 156 -20.01 16.84 -13.67
C PRO A 156 -18.90 17.86 -13.40
N GLY A 157 -19.04 18.72 -12.39
CA GLY A 157 -18.02 19.71 -12.03
C GLY A 157 -16.73 19.09 -11.50
N PHE A 158 -16.77 17.84 -11.05
CA PHE A 158 -15.56 17.07 -10.70
C PHE A 158 -14.78 16.56 -11.92
N GLY A 159 -15.35 16.62 -13.13
CA GLY A 159 -14.67 16.24 -14.37
C GLY A 159 -14.13 14.81 -14.37
N GLY A 160 -14.84 13.88 -13.74
CA GLY A 160 -14.46 12.46 -13.61
C GLY A 160 -13.60 12.12 -12.38
N ALA A 161 -13.00 13.11 -11.72
CA ALA A 161 -12.30 12.92 -10.45
C ALA A 161 -13.27 12.63 -9.30
N LEU A 162 -12.78 12.05 -8.22
CA LEU A 162 -13.59 11.77 -7.02
C LEU A 162 -13.17 12.65 -5.85
N PRO A 163 -14.12 13.30 -5.14
CA PRO A 163 -13.85 13.83 -3.81
C PRO A 163 -13.71 12.68 -2.80
N TRP A 164 -13.63 13.00 -1.51
CA TRP A 164 -14.09 12.02 -0.53
C TRP A 164 -15.60 11.83 -0.70
N ILE A 165 -16.04 10.58 -0.65
CA ILE A 165 -17.38 10.17 -1.09
C ILE A 165 -18.11 9.42 0.01
N ALA A 166 -19.41 9.67 0.15
CA ALA A 166 -20.32 8.80 0.88
C ALA A 166 -20.70 7.59 0.00
N THR A 167 -20.51 6.37 0.51
CA THR A 167 -20.58 5.13 -0.29
C THR A 167 -21.64 4.13 0.16
N SER A 168 -22.41 4.45 1.19
CA SER A 168 -23.42 3.54 1.78
C SER A 168 -24.70 3.39 0.96
N ASN A 169 -24.95 4.28 0.00
CA ASN A 169 -26.13 4.23 -0.87
C ASN A 169 -25.76 3.70 -2.26
N ALA A 170 -26.75 3.29 -3.05
CA ALA A 170 -26.54 2.82 -4.43
C ALA A 170 -25.82 3.85 -5.32
N ASP A 171 -26.16 5.13 -5.15
CA ASP A 171 -25.46 6.26 -5.76
C ASP A 171 -24.56 6.92 -4.72
N ILE A 172 -23.34 7.22 -5.12
CA ILE A 172 -22.38 7.93 -4.29
C ILE A 172 -22.59 9.45 -4.41
N SER A 173 -22.16 10.16 -3.38
CA SER A 173 -22.19 11.62 -3.32
C SER A 173 -20.94 12.13 -2.60
N PRO A 174 -20.56 13.41 -2.77
CA PRO A 174 -19.50 13.98 -1.95
C PRO A 174 -19.82 13.81 -0.47
N GLN A 175 -18.84 13.37 0.31
CA GLN A 175 -18.97 13.25 1.75
C GLN A 175 -19.14 14.65 2.38
N ASP A 176 -19.77 14.72 3.55
CA ASP A 176 -19.88 15.96 4.33
C ASP A 176 -18.50 16.64 4.47
N GLY A 177 -18.44 17.92 4.12
CA GLY A 177 -17.20 18.70 4.09
C GLY A 177 -16.43 18.63 2.77
N TRP A 178 -16.82 17.79 1.81
CA TRP A 178 -16.17 17.63 0.50
C TRP A 178 -17.04 18.02 -0.69
N THR A 179 -18.24 18.53 -0.46
CA THR A 179 -19.02 19.24 -1.47
C THR A 179 -18.17 20.35 -2.10
N ASN A 180 -18.11 20.39 -3.44
CA ASN A 180 -17.32 21.35 -4.21
C ASN A 180 -15.81 21.35 -3.91
N ARG A 181 -15.24 20.23 -3.41
CA ARG A 181 -13.81 20.12 -3.09
C ARG A 181 -13.27 18.80 -3.61
N VAL A 182 -12.14 18.82 -4.31
CA VAL A 182 -11.53 17.60 -4.87
C VAL A 182 -10.04 17.54 -4.60
N PRO A 183 -9.51 16.45 -4.00
CA PRO A 183 -8.09 16.32 -3.73
C PRO A 183 -7.35 15.80 -4.96
N GLY A 184 -6.20 16.40 -5.29
CA GLY A 184 -5.35 15.93 -6.38
C GLY A 184 -4.62 14.63 -6.03
N LEU A 185 -4.09 14.53 -4.80
CA LEU A 185 -3.29 13.40 -4.33
C LEU A 185 -4.01 12.06 -4.50
N ASP A 186 -5.17 11.90 -3.87
CA ASP A 186 -5.95 10.65 -3.90
C ASP A 186 -6.33 10.25 -5.34
N ASN A 187 -6.58 11.23 -6.21
CA ASN A 187 -6.94 10.98 -7.59
C ASN A 187 -5.73 10.56 -8.43
N GLY A 188 -4.52 11.07 -8.13
CA GLY A 188 -3.28 10.61 -8.75
C GLY A 188 -3.08 9.11 -8.57
N GLU A 189 -3.30 8.61 -7.35
CA GLU A 189 -3.27 7.18 -7.02
C GLU A 189 -4.34 6.41 -7.80
N LEU A 190 -5.58 6.90 -7.82
CA LEU A 190 -6.65 6.24 -8.56
C LEU A 190 -6.36 6.14 -10.07
N TRP A 191 -5.84 7.20 -10.69
CA TRP A 191 -5.63 7.24 -12.13
C TRP A 191 -4.58 6.24 -12.59
N TRP A 192 -3.46 6.12 -11.87
CA TRP A 192 -2.41 5.15 -12.20
C TRP A 192 -2.84 3.70 -11.90
N SER A 193 -3.60 3.49 -10.83
CA SER A 193 -4.22 2.20 -10.54
C SER A 193 -5.19 1.76 -11.64
N VAL A 194 -6.01 2.68 -12.17
CA VAL A 194 -6.89 2.41 -13.32
C VAL A 194 -6.09 2.20 -14.61
N TYR A 195 -4.98 2.92 -14.79
CA TYR A 195 -4.09 2.74 -15.93
C TYR A 195 -3.51 1.31 -15.97
N ALA A 196 -3.06 0.79 -14.83
CA ALA A 196 -2.64 -0.60 -14.68
C ALA A 196 -3.80 -1.61 -14.86
N TRP A 197 -5.00 -1.27 -14.38
CA TRP A 197 -6.20 -2.10 -14.57
C TRP A 197 -6.58 -2.25 -16.06
N ILE A 198 -6.51 -1.17 -16.84
CA ILE A 198 -6.77 -1.23 -18.29
C ILE A 198 -5.74 -2.14 -18.96
N GLN A 199 -4.46 -2.00 -18.61
CA GLN A 199 -3.40 -2.86 -19.14
C GLN A 199 -3.71 -4.34 -18.95
N VAL A 200 -4.06 -4.75 -17.73
CA VAL A 200 -4.27 -6.17 -17.44
C VAL A 200 -5.51 -6.71 -18.16
N LEU A 201 -6.59 -5.94 -18.29
CA LEU A 201 -7.77 -6.37 -19.04
C LEU A 201 -7.46 -6.56 -20.54
N GLU A 202 -6.67 -5.68 -21.13
CA GLU A 202 -6.25 -5.77 -22.54
C GLU A 202 -5.24 -6.90 -22.78
N LYS A 203 -4.34 -7.14 -21.82
CA LYS A 203 -3.35 -8.23 -21.87
C LYS A 203 -3.99 -9.62 -21.86
N VAL A 204 -5.08 -9.79 -21.09
CA VAL A 204 -5.72 -11.10 -20.82
C VAL A 204 -6.82 -11.43 -21.85
N ASP A 205 -6.72 -10.90 -23.08
CA ASP A 205 -7.65 -10.89 -24.25
C ASP A 205 -8.45 -12.20 -24.52
N GLN A 206 -8.03 -13.34 -23.96
CA GLN A 206 -8.73 -14.62 -24.02
C GLN A 206 -10.00 -14.74 -23.14
N HIS A 207 -10.35 -13.73 -22.32
CA HIS A 207 -11.42 -13.86 -21.31
C HIS A 207 -12.68 -12.99 -21.52
N GLY A 208 -12.79 -12.28 -22.65
CA GLY A 208 -14.00 -11.50 -22.96
C GLY A 208 -14.13 -10.19 -22.17
N TYR A 209 -13.02 -9.63 -21.69
CA TYR A 209 -13.00 -8.40 -20.87
C TYR A 209 -12.88 -7.10 -21.68
N GLN A 210 -12.91 -7.18 -23.02
CA GLN A 210 -12.61 -6.03 -23.89
C GLN A 210 -13.58 -4.85 -23.66
N ASP A 211 -14.86 -5.12 -23.41
CA ASP A 211 -15.84 -4.04 -23.21
C ASP A 211 -15.66 -3.34 -21.85
N LEU A 212 -15.25 -4.08 -20.82
CA LEU A 212 -14.90 -3.49 -19.54
C LEU A 212 -13.62 -2.64 -19.65
N ALA A 213 -12.62 -3.11 -20.39
CA ALA A 213 -11.39 -2.35 -20.67
C ALA A 213 -11.70 -1.02 -21.38
N LYS A 214 -12.51 -1.07 -22.45
CA LYS A 214 -12.97 0.13 -23.17
C LYS A 214 -13.72 1.10 -22.26
N GLY A 215 -14.58 0.60 -21.37
CA GLY A 215 -15.34 1.41 -20.43
C GLY A 215 -14.45 2.17 -19.43
N TRP A 216 -13.50 1.47 -18.81
CA TRP A 216 -12.53 2.10 -17.90
C TRP A 216 -11.58 3.04 -18.63
N LYS A 217 -11.14 2.69 -19.84
CA LYS A 217 -10.35 3.59 -20.68
C LYS A 217 -11.11 4.87 -21.01
N ALA A 218 -12.39 4.78 -21.39
CA ALA A 218 -13.21 5.94 -21.67
C ALA A 218 -13.37 6.86 -20.45
N TRP A 219 -13.52 6.28 -19.25
CA TRP A 219 -13.56 7.06 -18.01
C TRP A 219 -12.22 7.75 -17.73
N LEU A 220 -11.10 7.04 -17.88
CA LEU A 220 -9.78 7.62 -17.64
C LEU A 220 -9.48 8.74 -18.64
N ASP A 221 -9.69 8.50 -19.94
CA ASP A 221 -9.46 9.49 -20.99
C ASP A 221 -10.30 10.77 -20.76
N TYR A 222 -11.57 10.62 -20.36
CA TYR A 222 -12.42 11.76 -19.98
C TYR A 222 -11.85 12.53 -18.78
N THR A 223 -11.40 11.82 -17.75
CA THR A 223 -10.84 12.43 -16.54
C THR A 223 -9.55 13.20 -16.84
N LEU A 224 -8.64 12.59 -17.63
CA LEU A 224 -7.38 13.21 -18.03
C LEU A 224 -7.57 14.46 -18.90
N THR A 225 -8.64 14.52 -19.70
CA THR A 225 -8.95 15.72 -20.49
C THR A 225 -9.34 16.92 -19.61
N ASN A 226 -9.95 16.67 -18.44
CA ASN A 226 -10.43 17.72 -17.54
C ASN A 226 -9.41 18.10 -16.45
N MET A 227 -8.54 17.17 -16.04
CA MET A 227 -7.70 17.33 -14.84
C MET A 227 -6.77 18.56 -14.90
N VAL A 228 -6.21 18.89 -16.06
CA VAL A 228 -5.32 20.06 -16.19
C VAL A 228 -6.08 21.34 -15.86
N LYS A 229 -7.29 21.51 -16.41
CA LYS A 229 -8.16 22.66 -16.12
C LYS A 229 -8.56 22.71 -14.64
N ILE A 230 -8.84 21.56 -14.04
CA ILE A 230 -9.30 21.48 -12.65
C ILE A 230 -8.17 21.78 -11.67
N PHE A 231 -6.95 21.26 -11.86
CA PHE A 231 -5.90 21.28 -10.82
C PHE A 231 -4.68 22.14 -11.14
N HIS A 232 -4.34 22.36 -12.42
CA HIS A 232 -3.16 23.14 -12.78
C HIS A 232 -3.46 24.65 -12.76
N ARG A 233 -2.52 25.45 -12.26
CA ARG A 233 -2.62 26.93 -12.19
C ARG A 233 -1.50 27.67 -12.92
N GLY A 234 -0.73 26.95 -13.74
CA GLY A 234 0.44 27.49 -14.43
C GLY A 234 1.67 27.56 -13.54
N ASN A 235 2.84 27.77 -14.14
CA ASN A 235 4.13 27.88 -13.45
C ASN A 235 4.44 26.68 -12.53
N GLY A 236 4.01 25.47 -12.93
CA GLY A 236 4.22 24.25 -12.16
C GLY A 236 3.33 24.10 -10.92
N VAL A 237 2.38 25.02 -10.68
CA VAL A 237 1.48 24.95 -9.53
C VAL A 237 0.35 23.97 -9.81
N VAL A 238 0.26 22.92 -8.98
CA VAL A 238 -0.82 21.93 -8.97
C VAL A 238 -1.50 21.97 -7.61
N CYS A 239 -2.81 22.20 -7.58
CA CYS A 239 -3.56 22.29 -6.33
C CYS A 239 -3.56 20.95 -5.57
N ALA A 240 -3.26 20.98 -4.27
CA ALA A 240 -3.46 19.81 -3.41
C ALA A 240 -4.95 19.48 -3.25
N VAL A 241 -5.76 20.52 -3.02
CA VAL A 241 -7.22 20.48 -3.08
C VAL A 241 -7.70 21.62 -3.97
N THR A 242 -8.62 21.32 -4.88
CA THR A 242 -9.29 22.32 -5.71
C THR A 242 -10.68 22.62 -5.15
N GLU A 243 -10.97 23.90 -4.95
CA GLU A 243 -12.33 24.42 -4.76
C GLU A 243 -13.02 24.54 -6.13
N ILE A 244 -14.20 23.98 -6.24
CA ILE A 244 -15.07 23.98 -7.42
C ILE A 244 -16.17 25.02 -7.20
N GLY A 245 -16.49 25.83 -8.21
CA GLY A 245 -17.56 26.84 -8.10
C GLY A 245 -18.92 26.20 -7.80
N ASP A 246 -19.30 25.23 -8.63
CA ASP A 246 -20.51 24.42 -8.43
C ASP A 246 -20.34 23.04 -9.07
N GLN A 247 -20.31 21.98 -8.25
CA GLN A 247 -20.16 20.59 -8.72
C GLN A 247 -21.27 20.11 -9.66
N ALA A 248 -22.44 20.77 -9.68
CA ALA A 248 -23.54 20.42 -10.59
C ALA A 248 -23.35 20.99 -12.00
N LEU A 249 -22.49 21.99 -12.19
CA LEU A 249 -22.16 22.56 -13.48
C LEU A 249 -21.06 21.75 -14.17
N SER A 250 -21.18 21.54 -15.48
CA SER A 250 -20.12 20.88 -16.25
C SER A 250 -18.80 21.66 -16.20
N VAL A 251 -17.67 20.99 -16.43
CA VAL A 251 -16.33 21.60 -16.42
C VAL A 251 -16.23 22.82 -17.35
N ASP A 252 -16.91 22.79 -18.49
CA ASP A 252 -16.90 23.85 -19.51
C ASP A 252 -18.07 24.83 -19.41
N ASP A 253 -18.89 24.74 -18.36
CA ASP A 253 -19.93 25.72 -18.13
C ASP A 253 -19.31 27.12 -17.91
N PRO A 254 -19.80 28.18 -18.57
CA PRO A 254 -19.25 29.53 -18.41
C PRO A 254 -19.29 30.08 -16.98
N ALA A 255 -20.17 29.56 -16.12
CA ALA A 255 -20.25 29.94 -14.70
C ALA A 255 -19.36 29.06 -13.80
N GLN A 256 -18.75 28.01 -14.33
CA GLN A 256 -17.87 27.13 -13.57
C GLN A 256 -16.52 27.81 -13.27
N THR A 257 -16.00 27.59 -12.07
CA THR A 257 -14.67 28.09 -11.66
C THR A 257 -13.90 27.03 -10.87
N TYR A 258 -12.58 27.12 -10.94
CA TYR A 258 -11.66 26.26 -10.20
C TYR A 258 -10.53 27.09 -9.62
N LYS A 259 -10.20 26.89 -8.34
CA LYS A 259 -9.03 27.52 -7.70
C LYS A 259 -8.44 26.58 -6.66
N CYS A 260 -7.17 26.79 -6.29
CA CYS A 260 -6.60 26.01 -5.19
C CYS A 260 -7.23 26.44 -3.86
N GLU A 261 -7.45 25.48 -2.98
CA GLU A 261 -7.83 25.75 -1.60
C GLU A 261 -6.61 26.26 -0.82
N GLY A 262 -6.69 27.50 -0.33
CA GLY A 262 -5.59 28.14 0.39
C GLY A 262 -4.28 28.14 -0.43
N SER A 263 -3.18 27.75 0.21
CA SER A 263 -1.84 27.67 -0.40
C SER A 263 -1.34 26.23 -0.59
N GLY A 264 -2.20 25.22 -0.41
CA GLY A 264 -1.81 23.81 -0.51
C GLY A 264 -1.56 23.41 -1.96
N VAL A 265 -0.38 22.86 -2.24
CA VAL A 265 0.06 22.45 -3.59
C VAL A 265 0.76 21.10 -3.55
N LEU A 266 0.71 20.34 -4.66
CA LEU A 266 1.41 19.07 -4.81
C LEU A 266 2.82 19.31 -5.37
N ASN A 267 3.74 19.76 -4.52
CA ASN A 267 5.10 20.13 -4.92
C ASN A 267 6.20 19.26 -4.28
N ASP A 268 5.86 18.20 -3.55
CA ASP A 268 6.80 17.33 -2.84
C ASP A 268 6.97 15.96 -3.54
N PRO A 269 7.98 15.15 -3.18
CA PRO A 269 8.22 13.87 -3.84
C PRO A 269 7.37 12.72 -3.27
N TYR A 270 6.30 12.99 -2.52
CA TYR A 270 5.50 11.92 -1.89
C TYR A 270 4.39 11.45 -2.85
N GLU A 271 3.24 11.05 -2.34
CA GLU A 271 2.15 10.43 -3.10
C GLU A 271 1.60 11.36 -4.20
N GLY A 272 1.54 12.66 -3.91
CA GLY A 272 1.07 13.68 -4.85
C GLY A 272 1.91 13.83 -6.12
N GLU A 273 3.13 13.29 -6.15
CA GLU A 273 3.97 13.28 -7.36
C GLU A 273 3.36 12.48 -8.52
N LEU A 274 2.48 11.52 -8.22
CA LEU A 274 1.71 10.78 -9.21
C LEU A 274 0.92 11.69 -10.16
N VAL A 275 0.39 12.80 -9.65
CA VAL A 275 -0.33 13.81 -10.46
C VAL A 275 0.61 14.53 -11.41
N ALA A 276 1.83 14.89 -10.96
CA ALA A 276 2.81 15.58 -11.79
C ALA A 276 3.23 14.72 -12.98
N TYR A 277 3.46 13.42 -12.77
CA TYR A 277 3.72 12.48 -13.88
C TYR A 277 2.52 12.34 -14.81
N MET A 278 1.30 12.24 -14.29
CA MET A 278 0.11 12.14 -15.12
C MET A 278 -0.04 13.37 -16.03
N PHE A 279 0.23 14.57 -15.50
CA PHE A 279 0.14 15.82 -16.25
C PHE A 279 1.28 15.96 -17.26
N HIS A 280 2.50 15.61 -16.89
CA HIS A 280 3.64 15.69 -17.81
C HIS A 280 3.47 14.76 -19.01
N LEU A 281 3.03 13.53 -18.76
CA LEU A 281 2.98 12.47 -19.77
C LEU A 281 1.73 12.52 -20.64
N PHE A 282 0.58 12.93 -20.08
CA PHE A 282 -0.72 12.87 -20.77
C PHE A 282 -1.51 14.19 -20.75
N GLY A 283 -1.11 15.17 -19.95
CA GLY A 283 -1.77 16.47 -19.92
C GLY A 283 -1.46 17.30 -21.17
N ASP A 284 -2.45 18.07 -21.62
CA ASP A 284 -2.29 19.08 -22.67
C ASP A 284 -1.58 20.32 -22.11
N LEU A 285 -0.29 20.15 -21.82
CA LEU A 285 0.60 21.18 -21.28
C LEU A 285 1.67 21.56 -22.31
N SER A 286 2.03 22.84 -22.32
CA SER A 286 3.21 23.32 -23.05
C SER A 286 4.49 22.70 -22.48
N GLU A 287 5.55 22.59 -23.27
CA GLU A 287 6.86 22.12 -22.76
C GLU A 287 7.40 23.01 -21.64
N GLU A 288 7.08 24.32 -21.67
CA GLU A 288 7.42 25.25 -20.59
C GLU A 288 6.68 24.90 -19.28
N ASP A 289 5.38 24.62 -19.35
CA ASP A 289 4.60 24.21 -18.17
C ASP A 289 5.04 22.84 -17.64
N LYS A 290 5.35 21.90 -18.54
CA LYS A 290 5.90 20.58 -18.18
C LYS A 290 7.21 20.72 -17.41
N ASP A 291 8.15 21.52 -17.90
CA ASP A 291 9.40 21.80 -17.18
C ASP A 291 9.14 22.56 -15.87
N ALA A 292 8.17 23.47 -15.84
CA ALA A 292 7.80 24.22 -14.65
C ALA A 292 7.28 23.31 -13.52
N LEU A 293 6.57 22.22 -13.82
CA LEU A 293 6.16 21.22 -12.82
C LEU A 293 7.36 20.72 -12.02
N TRP A 294 8.44 20.31 -12.71
CA TRP A 294 9.63 19.79 -12.06
C TRP A 294 10.44 20.87 -11.36
N VAL A 295 10.55 22.06 -11.95
CA VAL A 295 11.21 23.22 -11.32
C VAL A 295 10.55 23.57 -9.98
N ALA A 296 9.22 23.58 -9.92
CA ALA A 296 8.46 23.88 -8.71
C ALA A 296 8.66 22.81 -7.60
N LYS A 297 8.95 21.56 -7.98
CA LYS A 297 9.12 20.43 -7.06
C LYS A 297 10.54 20.29 -6.50
N ARG A 298 11.57 20.68 -7.25
CA ARG A 298 12.99 20.54 -6.87
C ARG A 298 13.33 20.98 -5.43
N PRO A 299 12.79 22.09 -4.89
CA PRO A 299 13.11 22.49 -3.52
C PRO A 299 12.67 21.49 -2.44
N GLN A 300 11.71 20.62 -2.72
CA GLN A 300 11.20 19.61 -1.77
C GLN A 300 11.92 18.26 -1.91
N LEU A 301 12.59 18.00 -3.03
CA LEU A 301 13.43 16.81 -3.19
C LEU A 301 14.78 17.04 -2.51
N VAL A 302 14.88 16.63 -1.24
CA VAL A 302 16.03 16.94 -0.38
C VAL A 302 16.76 15.68 0.06
N LYS A 303 18.08 15.68 -0.09
CA LYS A 303 18.98 14.69 0.52
C LYS A 303 19.13 14.97 2.01
N ASP A 304 18.95 13.93 2.84
CA ASP A 304 19.25 13.96 4.27
C ASP A 304 20.13 12.77 4.69
N GLU A 305 20.67 12.82 5.91
CA GLU A 305 21.49 11.74 6.48
C GLU A 305 20.92 11.28 7.82
N TYR A 306 20.52 10.01 7.90
CA TYR A 306 20.14 9.38 9.15
C TYR A 306 21.38 8.94 9.94
N GLU A 307 21.50 9.38 11.18
CA GLU A 307 22.55 8.94 12.10
C GLU A 307 22.03 8.91 13.54
N MET A 308 21.90 7.71 14.13
CA MET A 308 21.44 7.55 15.51
C MET A 308 21.89 6.21 16.10
N GLY A 309 22.24 6.21 17.38
CA GLY A 309 22.51 4.96 18.12
C GLY A 309 23.67 4.12 17.57
N GLY A 310 24.61 4.73 16.85
CA GLY A 310 25.72 4.04 16.18
C GLY A 310 25.37 3.45 14.81
N VAL A 311 24.17 3.70 14.30
CA VAL A 311 23.75 3.38 12.94
C VAL A 311 23.81 4.65 12.09
N GLY A 312 24.49 4.56 10.94
CA GLY A 312 24.65 5.65 10.00
C GLY A 312 26.09 6.14 9.85
N PRO A 313 26.31 7.16 9.02
CA PRO A 313 25.29 7.90 8.26
C PRO A 313 24.66 7.07 7.13
N ILE A 314 23.34 7.12 6.98
CA ILE A 314 22.59 6.55 5.84
C ILE A 314 21.96 7.70 5.04
N THR A 315 22.30 7.82 3.76
CA THR A 315 21.73 8.85 2.88
C THR A 315 20.31 8.48 2.47
N VAL A 316 19.34 9.37 2.68
CA VAL A 316 17.92 9.16 2.35
C VAL A 316 17.29 10.37 1.66
N GLU A 317 16.14 10.17 1.01
CA GLU A 317 15.21 11.27 0.68
C GLU A 317 14.54 11.76 1.97
N ARG A 318 14.55 13.07 2.22
CA ARG A 318 13.86 13.65 3.38
C ARG A 318 12.36 13.44 3.25
N GLY A 319 11.76 12.82 4.26
CA GLY A 319 10.32 12.61 4.33
C GLY A 319 9.56 13.86 4.79
N TYR A 320 8.24 13.86 4.66
CA TYR A 320 7.41 14.90 5.29
C TYR A 320 7.44 14.68 6.81
N TRP A 321 6.98 13.51 7.24
CA TRP A 321 7.25 12.91 8.55
C TRP A 321 8.22 11.73 8.46
N PHE A 322 8.54 11.25 7.26
CA PHE A 322 9.16 9.95 7.00
C PHE A 322 8.21 8.78 7.37
N SER A 323 6.90 9.03 7.28
CA SER A 323 5.84 8.04 7.45
C SER A 323 6.01 6.92 6.43
N GLY A 324 5.65 5.69 6.82
CA GLY A 324 5.58 4.57 5.89
C GLY A 324 4.60 4.79 4.73
N HIS A 325 3.69 5.76 4.80
CA HIS A 325 2.72 6.06 3.73
C HIS A 325 3.34 6.83 2.55
N GLU A 326 4.24 7.78 2.83
CA GLU A 326 4.86 8.70 1.86
C GLU A 326 5.46 8.06 0.59
N PRO A 327 6.10 6.87 0.64
CA PRO A 327 6.66 6.26 -0.56
C PRO A 327 5.63 5.61 -1.51
N TRP A 328 4.32 5.78 -1.30
CA TRP A 328 3.24 5.08 -2.04
C TRP A 328 3.45 5.00 -3.55
N LYS A 329 3.90 6.09 -4.18
CA LYS A 329 4.08 6.21 -5.64
C LYS A 329 4.88 5.07 -6.28
N VAL A 330 5.77 4.42 -5.54
CA VAL A 330 6.60 3.30 -6.03
C VAL A 330 5.81 1.99 -6.19
N LEU A 331 4.61 1.90 -5.62
CA LEU A 331 3.68 0.80 -5.90
C LEU A 331 3.05 0.95 -7.28
N GLU A 332 2.87 2.17 -7.77
CA GLU A 332 2.05 2.44 -8.95
C GLU A 332 2.87 2.70 -10.20
N LEU A 333 4.06 3.30 -10.05
CA LEU A 333 4.96 3.63 -11.14
C LEU A 333 6.31 2.90 -11.00
N PRO A 334 7.00 2.61 -12.12
CA PRO A 334 8.23 1.82 -12.11
C PRO A 334 9.47 2.63 -11.67
N PHE A 335 9.38 3.35 -10.55
CA PHE A 335 10.46 4.16 -10.00
C PHE A 335 11.74 3.35 -9.73
N TYR A 336 11.62 2.08 -9.36
CA TYR A 336 12.76 1.21 -9.09
C TYR A 336 13.49 0.68 -10.32
N ASP A 337 13.03 1.02 -11.53
CA ASP A 337 13.80 0.81 -12.76
C ASP A 337 14.95 1.81 -12.88
N VAL A 338 14.88 2.91 -12.12
CA VAL A 338 15.95 3.90 -12.02
C VAL A 338 16.84 3.53 -10.83
N ASP A 339 18.10 3.17 -11.14
CA ASP A 339 19.05 2.61 -10.17
C ASP A 339 19.25 3.51 -8.93
N ILE A 340 19.43 4.82 -9.15
CA ILE A 340 19.64 5.76 -8.05
C ILE A 340 18.42 5.86 -7.13
N ILE A 341 17.20 5.80 -7.67
CA ILE A 341 15.96 5.86 -6.88
C ILE A 341 15.82 4.58 -6.05
N ARG A 342 16.02 3.42 -6.69
CA ARG A 342 16.01 2.13 -6.00
C ARG A 342 17.00 2.10 -4.84
N ARG A 343 18.22 2.64 -5.02
CA ARG A 343 19.23 2.71 -3.95
C ARG A 343 18.84 3.66 -2.82
N VAL A 344 18.33 4.85 -3.14
CA VAL A 344 17.85 5.83 -2.13
C VAL A 344 16.70 5.26 -1.29
N TYR A 345 15.73 4.60 -1.93
CA TYR A 345 14.60 4.00 -1.20
C TYR A 345 15.03 2.75 -0.43
N HIS A 346 15.99 1.98 -0.92
CA HIS A 346 16.54 0.87 -0.13
C HIS A 346 17.27 1.38 1.12
N ASN A 347 17.95 2.53 1.03
CA ASN A 347 18.51 3.23 2.18
C ASN A 347 17.44 3.74 3.15
N ALA A 348 16.30 4.22 2.64
CA ALA A 348 15.17 4.61 3.49
C ALA A 348 14.71 3.45 4.39
N GLU A 349 14.73 2.22 3.88
CA GLU A 349 14.34 1.04 4.66
C GLU A 349 15.41 0.57 5.65
N ARG A 350 16.70 0.82 5.38
CA ARG A 350 17.76 0.67 6.39
C ARG A 350 17.53 1.63 7.54
N ALA A 351 17.32 2.91 7.24
CA ALA A 351 17.02 3.91 8.24
C ALA A 351 15.76 3.56 9.02
N ARG A 352 14.67 3.16 8.34
CA ARG A 352 13.38 2.83 8.96
C ARG A 352 13.48 1.67 9.95
N THR A 353 14.02 0.55 9.50
CA THR A 353 14.12 -0.66 10.33
C THR A 353 15.13 -0.48 11.46
N CYS A 354 16.30 0.09 11.18
CA CYS A 354 17.32 0.28 12.20
C CYS A 354 16.98 1.40 13.18
N ASN A 355 16.20 2.40 12.78
CA ASN A 355 15.68 3.40 13.70
C ASN A 355 14.86 2.77 14.81
N SER A 356 13.89 1.93 14.46
CA SER A 356 13.09 1.24 15.47
C SER A 356 13.93 0.31 16.33
N ALA A 357 14.95 -0.34 15.76
CA ALA A 357 15.86 -1.18 16.52
C ALA A 357 16.68 -0.38 17.56
N VAL A 358 17.29 0.74 17.19
CA VAL A 358 18.14 1.55 18.10
C VAL A 358 17.33 2.35 19.11
N THR A 359 16.13 2.77 18.75
CA THR A 359 15.18 3.48 19.63
C THR A 359 14.32 2.54 20.48
N LYS A 360 14.48 1.22 20.29
CA LYS A 360 13.76 0.16 21.01
C LYS A 360 12.24 0.26 20.85
N VAL A 361 11.78 0.53 19.64
CA VAL A 361 10.37 0.54 19.26
C VAL A 361 9.99 -0.83 18.68
N PRO A 362 8.91 -1.49 19.16
CA PRO A 362 8.53 -2.83 18.72
C PRO A 362 7.71 -2.83 17.41
N GLY A 363 7.90 -1.83 16.56
CA GLY A 363 7.17 -1.66 15.31
C GLY A 363 7.72 -0.51 14.48
N LEU A 364 7.00 -0.16 13.43
CA LEU A 364 7.36 0.91 12.50
C LEU A 364 6.24 1.98 12.47
N PHE A 365 6.60 3.20 12.07
CA PHE A 365 5.72 4.36 12.12
C PHE A 365 5.17 4.72 10.74
N ALA A 366 3.89 5.06 10.70
CA ALA A 366 3.21 5.67 9.57
C ALA A 366 1.93 6.35 10.05
N SER A 367 1.39 7.28 9.26
CA SER A 367 0.15 8.00 9.55
C SER A 367 -1.02 7.05 9.74
N VAL A 368 -1.75 7.11 10.86
CA VAL A 368 -2.69 6.04 11.23
C VAL A 368 -3.77 6.51 12.19
N ASN A 369 -4.91 5.80 12.24
CA ASN A 369 -5.90 6.03 13.30
C ASN A 369 -5.32 5.71 14.69
N ASN A 370 -5.69 6.54 15.65
CA ASN A 370 -5.30 6.37 17.04
C ASN A 370 -6.11 5.25 17.71
N ILE A 371 -5.82 4.95 18.97
CA ILE A 371 -6.48 3.90 19.74
C ILE A 371 -7.99 4.13 19.90
N THR A 372 -8.69 3.04 20.19
CA THR A 372 -10.10 3.09 20.59
C THR A 372 -10.22 3.48 22.05
N ASP A 373 -11.07 4.46 22.34
CA ASP A 373 -11.59 4.67 23.69
C ASP A 373 -12.64 3.59 23.98
N VAL A 374 -12.32 2.74 24.95
CA VAL A 374 -13.13 1.57 25.33
C VAL A 374 -14.46 1.96 25.97
N GLU A 375 -14.55 3.14 26.60
CA GLU A 375 -15.79 3.59 27.25
C GLU A 375 -16.82 4.07 26.21
N THR A 376 -16.34 4.72 25.15
CA THR A 376 -17.19 5.28 24.11
C THR A 376 -17.33 4.40 22.87
N ASP A 377 -16.46 3.39 22.72
CA ASP A 377 -16.28 2.60 21.50
C ASP A 377 -16.08 3.54 20.29
N THR A 378 -15.13 4.48 20.41
CA THR A 378 -14.77 5.41 19.33
C THR A 378 -13.26 5.54 19.17
N ILE A 379 -12.83 5.82 17.94
CA ILE A 379 -11.43 6.16 17.65
C ILE A 379 -11.15 7.58 18.14
N ILE A 380 -10.13 7.74 18.99
CA ILE A 380 -9.88 9.04 19.66
C ILE A 380 -9.25 10.11 18.76
N GLY A 381 -8.92 9.77 17.52
CA GLY A 381 -8.39 10.70 16.52
C GLY A 381 -7.56 10.00 15.45
N TYR A 382 -6.97 10.80 14.57
CA TYR A 382 -6.04 10.34 13.53
C TYR A 382 -4.65 10.96 13.79
N ILE A 383 -3.61 10.13 13.76
CA ILE A 383 -2.22 10.54 13.94
C ILE A 383 -1.58 10.65 12.56
N SER A 384 -1.62 11.84 11.97
CA SER A 384 -0.82 12.14 10.78
C SER A 384 0.69 12.14 11.07
N PRO A 385 1.19 12.80 12.15
CA PRO A 385 2.63 13.02 12.37
C PRO A 385 3.35 11.80 12.99
N ALA A 386 3.47 10.69 12.27
CA ALA A 386 4.16 9.49 12.77
C ALA A 386 5.19 8.97 11.75
N GLY A 387 6.47 9.14 12.05
CA GLY A 387 7.59 8.73 11.21
C GLY A 387 8.94 8.82 11.94
N ILE A 388 9.93 9.48 11.34
CA ILE A 388 11.30 9.60 11.86
C ILE A 388 11.74 11.06 11.86
N PRO A 389 11.66 11.78 13.00
CA PRO A 389 11.90 13.22 13.07
C PRO A 389 13.25 13.70 12.53
N SER A 390 14.31 12.91 12.69
CA SER A 390 15.68 13.32 12.33
C SER A 390 15.94 13.42 10.83
N ILE A 391 15.04 12.88 10.00
CA ILE A 391 15.14 12.84 8.53
C ILE A 391 13.80 13.28 7.89
N ALA A 392 13.06 14.11 8.61
CA ALA A 392 11.75 14.60 8.23
C ALA A 392 11.74 16.13 8.15
N ASN A 393 10.90 16.67 7.27
CA ASN A 393 10.61 18.11 7.21
C ASN A 393 9.87 18.57 8.47
N GLN A 394 8.87 17.79 8.90
CA GLN A 394 8.07 18.01 10.09
C GLN A 394 8.63 17.19 11.26
N THR A 395 9.30 17.89 12.19
CA THR A 395 10.02 17.25 13.30
C THR A 395 9.16 17.00 14.53
N GLU A 396 8.03 17.70 14.66
CA GLU A 396 7.06 17.47 15.73
C GLU A 396 6.20 16.25 15.37
N GLN A 397 6.40 15.14 16.10
CA GLN A 397 5.79 13.85 15.79
C GLN A 397 5.27 13.13 17.04
N TYR A 398 4.25 12.30 16.83
CA TYR A 398 3.64 11.42 17.83
C TYR A 398 4.10 9.99 17.55
N LEU A 399 4.99 9.49 18.42
CA LEU A 399 5.70 8.22 18.24
C LEU A 399 5.28 7.15 19.26
N ASP A 400 4.06 7.27 19.78
CA ASP A 400 3.50 6.35 20.77
C ASP A 400 2.61 5.27 20.16
N VAL A 401 2.28 5.35 18.87
CA VAL A 401 1.48 4.38 18.11
C VAL A 401 2.26 3.87 16.90
N ILE A 402 2.23 2.56 16.70
CA ILE A 402 2.84 1.82 15.58
C ILE A 402 1.76 1.05 14.83
N THR A 403 2.04 0.71 13.57
CA THR A 403 1.04 0.06 12.71
C THR A 403 1.67 -0.97 11.77
N PRO A 404 1.02 -2.15 11.57
CA PRO A 404 1.57 -3.20 10.71
C PRO A 404 1.92 -2.72 9.31
N TYR A 405 1.11 -1.82 8.72
CA TYR A 405 1.31 -1.39 7.34
C TYR A 405 2.61 -0.60 7.15
N ALA A 406 3.17 0.00 8.19
CA ALA A 406 4.43 0.73 8.09
C ALA A 406 5.63 -0.13 7.63
N SER A 407 5.48 -1.46 7.56
CA SER A 407 6.46 -2.38 6.96
C SER A 407 6.35 -2.55 5.45
N TRP A 408 5.29 -2.07 4.80
CA TRP A 408 5.07 -2.30 3.36
C TRP A 408 6.23 -1.82 2.47
N PRO A 409 6.90 -0.68 2.72
CA PRO A 409 8.00 -0.26 1.86
C PRO A 409 9.21 -1.20 2.01
N THR A 410 9.43 -1.73 3.22
CA THR A 410 10.46 -2.73 3.49
C THR A 410 10.16 -4.04 2.75
N ILE A 411 8.88 -4.45 2.70
CA ILE A 411 8.44 -5.67 2.00
C ILE A 411 8.81 -5.64 0.50
N LEU A 412 8.80 -4.46 -0.14
CA LEU A 412 9.19 -4.33 -1.55
C LEU A 412 10.68 -4.62 -1.80
N PHE A 413 11.55 -4.40 -0.81
CA PHE A 413 12.99 -4.69 -0.93
C PHE A 413 13.36 -6.05 -0.35
N ASP A 414 12.79 -6.40 0.79
CA ASP A 414 13.01 -7.66 1.48
C ASP A 414 11.73 -8.09 2.21
N LYS A 415 10.99 -9.02 1.59
CA LYS A 415 9.76 -9.59 2.14
C LYS A 415 9.99 -10.22 3.52
N SER A 416 11.13 -10.87 3.72
CA SER A 416 11.42 -11.60 4.96
C SER A 416 11.59 -10.65 6.14
N VAL A 417 12.37 -9.58 5.97
CA VAL A 417 12.59 -8.56 7.01
C VAL A 417 11.33 -7.73 7.25
N GLY A 418 10.67 -7.29 6.16
CA GLY A 418 9.41 -6.55 6.28
C GLY A 418 8.34 -7.34 7.03
N LEU A 419 8.19 -8.63 6.74
CA LEU A 419 7.21 -9.49 7.42
C LEU A 419 7.64 -9.89 8.82
N ALA A 420 8.93 -9.90 9.15
CA ALA A 420 9.38 -10.02 10.53
C ALA A 420 8.89 -8.82 11.38
N TRP A 421 8.99 -7.59 10.87
CA TRP A 421 8.42 -6.40 11.51
C TRP A 421 6.90 -6.45 11.60
N TRP A 422 6.22 -6.80 10.51
CA TRP A 422 4.77 -6.99 10.50
C TRP A 422 4.34 -8.00 11.57
N ARG A 423 4.98 -9.18 11.61
CA ARG A 423 4.74 -10.24 12.60
C ARG A 423 4.97 -9.76 14.03
N ASN A 424 5.99 -8.96 14.28
CA ASN A 424 6.27 -8.39 15.59
C ASN A 424 5.12 -7.53 16.10
N MET A 425 4.56 -6.69 15.21
CA MET A 425 3.44 -5.82 15.53
C MET A 425 2.14 -6.62 15.71
N VAL A 426 1.84 -7.55 14.80
CA VAL A 426 0.60 -8.33 14.90
C VAL A 426 0.60 -9.37 16.01
N ALA A 427 1.76 -9.75 16.54
CA ALA A 427 1.86 -10.60 17.72
C ALA A 427 1.38 -9.90 19.01
N GLY A 428 1.33 -8.56 19.03
CA GLY A 428 0.79 -7.77 20.15
C GLY A 428 -0.69 -8.07 20.41
N LYS A 429 -1.16 -7.87 21.65
CA LYS A 429 -2.55 -8.16 22.04
C LYS A 429 -3.54 -7.43 21.14
N LYS A 430 -4.62 -8.10 20.74
CA LYS A 430 -5.65 -7.58 19.81
C LYS A 430 -5.15 -7.17 18.42
N MET A 431 -3.91 -7.47 18.04
CA MET A 431 -3.38 -7.07 16.73
C MET A 431 -3.65 -8.09 15.60
N GLN A 432 -4.41 -9.15 15.90
CA GLN A 432 -5.09 -9.98 14.90
C GLN A 432 -6.56 -10.11 15.27
N ASN A 433 -7.42 -10.15 14.26
CA ASN A 433 -8.86 -10.24 14.35
C ASN A 433 -9.40 -11.14 13.21
N PRO A 434 -10.71 -11.49 13.19
CA PRO A 434 -11.29 -12.33 12.14
C PRO A 434 -11.19 -11.79 10.70
N PHE A 435 -10.66 -10.57 10.53
CA PHE A 435 -10.45 -9.86 9.26
C PHE A 435 -8.95 -9.57 8.99
N GLY A 436 -8.02 -10.24 9.70
CA GLY A 436 -6.57 -10.08 9.54
C GLY A 436 -5.92 -9.25 10.63
N SER A 437 -4.95 -8.42 10.26
CA SER A 437 -4.33 -7.43 11.14
C SER A 437 -5.32 -6.36 11.59
N THR A 438 -5.06 -5.83 12.77
CA THR A 438 -5.77 -4.67 13.33
C THR A 438 -4.99 -3.39 13.00
N GLU A 439 -5.70 -2.26 12.89
CA GLU A 439 -5.17 -0.95 12.46
C GLU A 439 -3.84 -0.54 13.10
N SER A 440 -3.78 -0.44 14.43
CA SER A 440 -2.60 0.09 15.13
C SER A 440 -2.59 -0.28 16.62
N THR A 441 -1.42 -0.15 17.25
CA THR A 441 -1.26 -0.36 18.69
C THR A 441 -0.25 0.62 19.26
N ARG A 442 -0.41 0.95 20.54
CA ARG A 442 0.61 1.69 21.26
C ARG A 442 1.89 0.89 21.41
N VAL A 443 3.03 1.58 21.33
CA VAL A 443 4.36 0.98 21.55
C VAL A 443 4.51 0.33 22.92
N ASP A 444 3.77 0.83 23.92
CA ASP A 444 3.76 0.33 25.30
C ASP A 444 2.76 -0.81 25.55
N GLY A 445 1.92 -1.14 24.56
CA GLY A 445 0.90 -2.19 24.63
C GLY A 445 -0.34 -1.85 25.47
N GLU A 446 -0.54 -0.58 25.84
CA GLU A 446 -1.67 -0.15 26.69
C GLU A 446 -2.97 0.10 25.89
N GLY A 447 -2.89 0.25 24.57
CA GLY A 447 -4.04 0.54 23.71
C GLY A 447 -3.88 0.03 22.29
N VAL A 448 -5.03 -0.15 21.63
CA VAL A 448 -5.15 -0.64 20.24
C VAL A 448 -6.25 0.14 19.56
N SER A 449 -6.08 0.42 18.26
CA SER A 449 -7.16 0.92 17.42
C SER A 449 -7.97 -0.27 16.90
N ALA A 450 -9.13 -0.53 17.49
CA ALA A 450 -10.03 -1.62 17.09
C ALA A 450 -10.77 -1.27 15.77
N LEU A 451 -9.97 -1.09 14.71
CA LEU A 451 -10.38 -0.63 13.40
C LEU A 451 -9.71 -1.47 12.30
N LEU A 452 -10.33 -1.46 11.13
CA LEU A 452 -9.82 -2.01 9.89
C LEU A 452 -9.92 -0.91 8.84
N THR A 453 -8.85 -0.61 8.10
CA THR A 453 -8.89 0.30 6.94
C THR A 453 -8.17 -0.30 5.74
N TRP A 454 -8.43 0.21 4.53
CA TRP A 454 -7.64 -0.19 3.35
C TRP A 454 -6.17 0.19 3.52
N ASP A 455 -5.88 1.40 4.00
CA ASP A 455 -4.54 1.95 4.19
C ASP A 455 -3.72 1.06 5.14
N SER A 456 -4.26 0.72 6.30
CA SER A 456 -3.53 -0.02 7.32
C SER A 456 -3.40 -1.52 7.03
N LYS A 457 -4.04 -2.03 5.96
CA LYS A 457 -4.14 -3.47 5.67
C LYS A 457 -3.70 -3.79 4.26
N VAL A 458 -4.44 -3.27 3.28
CA VAL A 458 -4.31 -3.65 1.88
C VAL A 458 -3.08 -3.02 1.23
N LEU A 459 -2.53 -1.94 1.80
CA LEU A 459 -1.22 -1.44 1.36
C LEU A 459 -0.10 -2.48 1.57
N THR A 460 -0.14 -3.19 2.71
CA THR A 460 0.74 -4.36 2.96
C THR A 460 0.49 -5.45 1.92
N VAL A 461 -0.77 -5.78 1.65
CA VAL A 461 -1.13 -6.84 0.68
C VAL A 461 -0.61 -6.49 -0.71
N VAL A 462 -0.86 -5.28 -1.20
CA VAL A 462 -0.39 -4.84 -2.52
C VAL A 462 1.14 -4.83 -2.60
N SER A 463 1.85 -4.50 -1.51
CA SER A 463 3.32 -4.62 -1.47
C SER A 463 3.81 -6.07 -1.58
N ILE A 464 3.13 -7.03 -0.95
CA ILE A 464 3.45 -8.47 -1.07
C ILE A 464 3.30 -8.93 -2.54
N LEU A 465 2.29 -8.38 -3.22
CA LEU A 465 2.00 -8.61 -4.64
C LEU A 465 2.94 -7.82 -5.58
N GLY A 466 3.83 -6.99 -5.06
CA GLY A 466 4.80 -6.21 -5.84
C GLY A 466 4.26 -4.92 -6.45
N GLY A 467 3.18 -4.33 -5.91
CA GLY A 467 2.55 -3.14 -6.48
C GLY A 467 1.84 -3.43 -7.80
N VAL A 468 1.78 -2.46 -8.70
CA VAL A 468 1.34 -2.56 -10.11
C VAL A 468 2.25 -1.78 -11.08
N GLY A 469 3.40 -1.30 -10.62
CA GLY A 469 4.34 -0.51 -11.43
C GLY A 469 4.87 -1.23 -12.68
N ASP A 470 4.91 -2.57 -12.68
CA ASP A 470 5.19 -3.39 -13.86
C ASP A 470 4.07 -3.37 -14.90
N LEU A 471 2.80 -3.39 -14.49
CA LEU A 471 1.65 -3.23 -15.38
C LEU A 471 1.62 -1.80 -15.95
N ALA A 472 1.86 -0.79 -15.11
CA ALA A 472 2.00 0.58 -15.58
C ALA A 472 3.16 0.70 -16.57
N ARG A 473 4.33 0.10 -16.30
CA ARG A 473 5.47 0.04 -17.24
C ARG A 473 5.08 -0.53 -18.60
N GLU A 474 4.45 -1.71 -18.63
CA GLU A 474 4.05 -2.36 -19.89
C GLU A 474 3.16 -1.43 -20.72
N ARG A 475 2.20 -0.75 -20.07
CA ARG A 475 1.31 0.17 -20.76
C ARG A 475 1.99 1.46 -21.18
N MET A 476 2.86 2.03 -20.35
CA MET A 476 3.68 3.20 -20.71
C MET A 476 4.60 2.92 -21.90
N GLN A 477 5.08 1.68 -22.03
CA GLN A 477 5.85 1.25 -23.21
C GLN A 477 4.95 1.19 -24.46
N ALA A 478 3.73 0.67 -24.33
CA ALA A 478 2.76 0.65 -25.42
C ALA A 478 2.33 2.07 -25.86
N ASP A 479 2.15 2.99 -24.90
CA ASP A 479 1.80 4.38 -25.12
C ASP A 479 3.01 5.26 -25.51
N GLY A 480 4.23 4.71 -25.49
CA GLY A 480 5.45 5.42 -25.91
C GLY A 480 5.98 6.46 -24.91
N VAL A 481 5.51 6.46 -23.68
CA VAL A 481 5.84 7.45 -22.64
C VAL A 481 6.82 6.95 -21.57
N TYR A 482 7.14 5.65 -21.57
CA TYR A 482 8.04 5.04 -20.57
C TYR A 482 9.44 5.67 -20.52
N ASN A 483 10.07 5.90 -21.68
CA ASN A 483 11.42 6.48 -21.72
C ASN A 483 11.44 7.92 -21.18
N GLU A 484 10.35 8.66 -21.37
CA GLU A 484 10.23 10.01 -20.85
C GLU A 484 10.09 10.01 -19.33
N PHE A 485 9.30 9.08 -18.77
CA PHE A 485 9.25 8.85 -17.32
C PHE A 485 10.63 8.56 -16.74
N ILE A 486 11.36 7.59 -17.31
CA ILE A 486 12.70 7.21 -16.84
C ILE A 486 13.65 8.41 -16.90
N ARG A 487 13.64 9.17 -18.01
CA ARG A 487 14.48 10.36 -18.18
C ARG A 487 14.23 11.39 -17.08
N ILE A 488 12.97 11.66 -16.75
CA ILE A 488 12.61 12.64 -15.71
C ILE A 488 13.01 12.13 -14.33
N ALA A 489 12.61 10.90 -14.00
CA ALA A 489 12.88 10.27 -12.71
C ALA A 489 14.40 10.23 -12.44
N GLU A 490 15.19 9.77 -13.40
CA GLU A 490 16.65 9.72 -13.30
C GLU A 490 17.27 11.12 -13.21
N ARG A 491 16.79 12.08 -14.01
CA ARG A 491 17.28 13.47 -13.99
C ARG A 491 17.08 14.10 -12.62
N GLU A 492 15.85 14.11 -12.11
CA GLU A 492 15.52 14.81 -10.86
C GLU A 492 16.25 14.18 -9.66
N TYR A 493 16.28 12.86 -9.56
CA TYR A 493 16.98 12.18 -8.46
C TYR A 493 18.50 12.29 -8.57
N SER A 494 19.11 12.12 -9.74
CA SER A 494 20.57 12.21 -9.89
C SER A 494 21.13 13.61 -9.65
N MET A 495 20.31 14.66 -9.76
CA MET A 495 20.70 16.02 -9.39
C MET A 495 20.88 16.21 -7.88
N VAL A 496 20.18 15.41 -7.06
CA VAL A 496 20.16 15.53 -5.59
C VAL A 496 21.01 14.43 -4.93
N PHE A 497 20.95 13.22 -5.47
CA PHE A 497 21.53 12.01 -4.90
C PHE A 497 22.71 11.53 -5.74
N GLY A 498 23.91 12.03 -5.43
CA GLY A 498 25.17 11.54 -5.97
C GLY A 498 25.78 10.45 -5.07
N ASP A 499 26.65 10.86 -4.15
CA ASP A 499 27.29 9.95 -3.21
C ASP A 499 26.32 9.54 -2.08
N LEU A 500 25.92 8.27 -2.09
CA LEU A 500 25.11 7.64 -1.05
C LEU A 500 26.00 7.03 0.03
N LYS A 501 25.61 7.21 1.30
CA LYS A 501 26.26 6.60 2.47
C LYS A 501 25.35 5.53 3.06
N GLY A 502 25.95 4.57 3.76
CA GLY A 502 25.24 3.53 4.50
C GLY A 502 24.60 2.43 3.64
N GLU A 503 24.98 2.31 2.35
CA GLU A 503 24.47 1.25 1.47
C GLU A 503 24.88 -0.15 1.93
N ASP A 504 25.98 -0.25 2.69
CA ASP A 504 26.54 -1.45 3.30
C ASP A 504 25.88 -1.85 4.63
N ILE A 505 25.06 -0.98 5.22
CA ILE A 505 24.31 -1.29 6.44
C ILE A 505 23.17 -2.25 6.08
N GLU A 506 23.08 -3.37 6.79
CA GLU A 506 21.99 -4.34 6.61
C GLU A 506 20.66 -3.81 7.17
N LEU A 507 19.55 -4.31 6.65
CA LEU A 507 18.23 -4.07 7.24
C LEU A 507 18.17 -4.68 8.65
N CYS A 508 17.65 -3.94 9.61
CA CYS A 508 17.53 -4.44 10.98
C CYS A 508 16.24 -5.26 11.16
N VAL A 509 16.29 -6.28 12.01
CA VAL A 509 15.11 -7.05 12.42
C VAL A 509 14.61 -6.59 13.80
N PRO A 510 13.34 -6.86 14.17
CA PRO A 510 12.82 -6.51 15.49
C PRO A 510 13.67 -7.09 16.62
N SER A 511 13.95 -6.27 17.64
CA SER A 511 14.73 -6.64 18.82
C SER A 511 13.94 -6.57 20.13
N VAL A 512 12.73 -5.99 20.09
CA VAL A 512 11.81 -5.84 21.23
C VAL A 512 10.38 -6.20 20.81
N GLN A 513 9.59 -6.70 21.75
CA GLN A 513 8.18 -7.07 21.55
C GLN A 513 7.26 -6.00 22.16
N ILE A 514 6.02 -5.93 21.67
CA ILE A 514 4.98 -5.11 22.30
C ILE A 514 4.70 -5.68 23.71
N PRO A 515 4.78 -4.87 24.79
CA PRO A 515 4.51 -5.35 26.14
C PRO A 515 3.08 -5.85 26.31
N ASP A 516 2.89 -6.93 27.07
CA ASP A 516 1.55 -7.32 27.54
C ASP A 516 1.21 -6.54 28.81
N ARG A 517 0.25 -5.62 28.70
CA ARG A 517 -0.24 -4.76 29.79
C ARG A 517 -1.62 -5.17 30.31
N GLY A 518 -2.06 -6.40 30.02
CA GLY A 518 -3.34 -6.93 30.47
C GLY A 518 -4.49 -6.77 29.46
N LEU A 519 -4.20 -6.26 28.26
CA LEU A 519 -5.12 -6.37 27.14
C LEU A 519 -5.35 -7.85 26.80
N LYS A 520 -6.61 -8.21 26.50
CA LYS A 520 -6.98 -9.55 26.06
C LYS A 520 -7.19 -9.55 24.56
N ASP A 521 -6.78 -10.61 23.87
CA ASP A 521 -7.09 -10.79 22.46
C ASP A 521 -8.61 -10.73 22.22
N PHE A 522 -9.01 -10.47 20.97
CA PHE A 522 -10.41 -10.54 20.59
C PHE A 522 -10.92 -11.98 20.75
N ARG A 523 -12.13 -12.16 21.30
CA ARG A 523 -12.68 -13.49 21.58
C ARG A 523 -12.73 -14.39 20.34
N HIS A 524 -12.99 -13.83 19.16
CA HIS A 524 -13.04 -14.60 17.92
C HIS A 524 -11.69 -14.75 17.23
N CYS A 525 -10.60 -14.27 17.85
CA CYS A 525 -9.25 -14.38 17.34
C CYS A 525 -8.23 -14.51 18.49
N GLU A 526 -8.46 -15.47 19.39
CA GLU A 526 -7.55 -15.77 20.50
C GLU A 526 -6.67 -17.01 20.21
N ALA A 527 -5.60 -17.17 21.00
CA ALA A 527 -4.49 -18.11 20.78
C ALA A 527 -4.72 -19.54 21.25
#